data_AF-K9VUH5-F1
#
_entry.id   AF-K9VUH5-F1
#
_cell.length_a   1.000
_cell.length_b   1.000
_cell.length_c   1.000
_cell.angle_alpha   90.00
_cell.angle_beta   90.00
_cell.angle_gamma   90.00
#
_symmetry.space_group_name_H-M   'P 1'
#
loop_
_entity.id
_entity.type
_entity.pdbx_description
1 polymer ?
#
loop_
_entity_poly.entity_id
_entity_poly.type
_entity_poly.pdbx_seq_one_letter_code
_entity_poly.pdbx_strand_id
1 'polypeptide(L)'
;MLSVEQLIQEALSLPSASRAFLAEKLVESLEFDIDETIQTLWTTEAKQRREQIRSGTIEPIPGEEGLAEVRRLLEQLTYLNQ
;
A
#
# COMPACT_ATOMS: atom_id res chain seq x y z
N MET A 1 24.38 18.34 12.80
CA MET A 1 23.13 17.98 12.12
C MET A 1 22.05 18.95 12.59
N LEU A 2 21.16 19.37 11.70
CA LEU A 2 19.95 20.11 12.09
C LEU A 2 19.07 19.20 12.97
N SER A 3 18.37 19.78 13.94
CA SER A 3 17.30 19.06 14.66
C SER A 3 16.13 18.76 13.73
N VAL A 4 15.29 17.78 14.10
CA VAL A 4 14.08 17.44 13.34
C VAL A 4 13.16 18.65 13.24
N GLU A 5 13.03 19.43 14.32
CA GLU A 5 12.24 20.64 14.36
C GLU A 5 12.76 21.69 13.36
N GLN A 6 14.09 21.88 13.27
CA GLN A 6 14.69 22.79 12.30
C GLN A 6 14.47 22.32 10.86
N LEU A 7 14.60 21.02 10.59
CA LEU A 7 14.32 20.45 9.27
C LEU A 7 12.86 20.61 8.85
N ILE A 8 11.92 20.44 9.79
CA ILE A 8 10.49 20.68 9.53
C ILE A 8 10.25 22.14 9.17
N GLN A 9 10.82 23.09 9.92
CA GLN A 9 10.67 24.51 9.62
C GLN A 9 11.23 24.87 8.24
N GLU A 10 12.41 24.36 7.89
CA GLU A 10 13.00 24.57 6.58
C GLU A 10 12.15 23.93 5.46
N ALA A 11 11.69 22.69 5.64
CA ALA A 11 10.82 22.02 4.68
C ALA A 11 9.50 22.78 4.45
N LEU A 12 8.88 23.30 5.52
CA LEU A 12 7.65 24.08 5.42
C LEU A 12 7.86 25.44 4.73
N SER A 13 9.07 26.00 4.79
CA SER A 13 9.43 27.25 4.12
C SER A 13 9.53 27.12 2.58
N LEU A 14 9.65 25.90 2.06
CA LEU A 14 9.77 25.64 0.62
C LEU A 14 8.46 25.96 -0.13
N PRO A 15 8.53 26.30 -1.43
CA PRO A 15 7.36 26.36 -2.30
C PRO A 15 6.61 25.03 -2.36
N SER A 16 5.31 25.07 -2.64
CA SER A 16 4.43 23.88 -2.59
C SER A 16 4.92 22.71 -3.44
N ALA A 17 5.42 22.98 -4.66
CA ALA A 17 5.94 21.93 -5.55
C ALA A 17 7.20 21.25 -4.98
N SER A 18 8.12 22.04 -4.41
CA SER A 18 9.33 21.52 -3.77
C SER A 18 9.02 20.71 -2.52
N ARG A 19 8.00 21.10 -1.74
CA ARG A 19 7.52 20.30 -0.60
C ARG A 19 6.93 18.97 -1.04
N ALA A 20 6.13 18.95 -2.10
CA ALA A 20 5.56 17.71 -2.63
C ALA A 20 6.66 16.75 -3.09
N PHE A 21 7.65 17.26 -3.83
CA PHE A 21 8.82 16.48 -4.25
C PHE A 21 9.66 15.98 -3.06
N LEU A 22 9.90 16.80 -2.05
CA LEU A 22 10.61 16.38 -0.85
C LEU A 22 9.83 15.30 -0.08
N ALA A 23 8.51 15.44 0.04
CA ALA A 23 7.66 14.44 0.68
C ALA A 23 7.71 13.10 -0.07
N GLU A 24 7.68 13.12 -1.40
CA GLU A 24 7.86 11.93 -2.24
C GLU A 24 9.21 11.24 -1.96
N LYS A 25 10.31 11.99 -1.94
CA LYS A 25 11.65 11.43 -1.63
C LYS A 25 11.79 10.92 -0.20
N LEU A 26 11.15 11.58 0.76
CA LEU A 26 11.10 11.06 2.12
C LEU A 26 10.31 9.76 2.16
N VAL A 27 9.14 9.67 1.52
CA VAL A 27 8.35 8.43 1.44
C VAL A 27 9.12 7.31 0.73
N GLU A 28 9.80 7.58 -0.39
CA GLU A 28 10.70 6.62 -1.05
C GLU A 28 11.81 6.15 -0.10
N SER A 29 12.38 7.05 0.71
CA SER A 29 13.41 6.69 1.69
C SER A 29 12.87 5.87 2.88
N LEU A 30 11.55 5.92 3.10
CA LEU A 30 10.84 5.07 4.05
C LEU A 30 10.51 3.68 3.46
N GLU A 31 10.98 3.34 2.26
CA GLU A 31 11.10 1.95 1.81
C GLU A 31 12.13 1.22 2.70
N PHE A 32 11.78 1.10 3.98
CA PHE A 32 12.35 0.16 4.90
C PHE A 32 12.02 -1.23 4.39
N ASP A 33 13.07 -2.00 4.11
CA ASP A 33 13.14 -3.43 4.41
C ASP A 33 11.82 -4.19 4.23
N ILE A 34 11.22 -4.15 3.02
CA ILE A 34 10.38 -5.28 2.66
C ILE A 34 11.36 -6.44 2.64
N ASP A 35 11.31 -7.26 3.69
CA ASP A 35 12.10 -8.48 3.80
C ASP A 35 12.10 -9.14 2.42
N GLU A 36 13.28 -9.36 1.85
CA GLU A 36 13.42 -9.86 0.48
C GLU A 36 12.63 -11.17 0.30
N THR A 37 12.46 -11.92 1.39
CA THR A 37 11.58 -13.09 1.48
C THR A 37 10.11 -12.70 1.28
N ILE A 38 9.60 -11.68 1.97
CA ILE A 38 8.23 -11.17 1.80
C ILE A 38 8.01 -10.65 0.39
N GLN A 39 8.96 -9.88 -0.16
CA GLN A 39 8.89 -9.37 -1.53
C GLN A 39 8.84 -10.53 -2.54
N THR A 40 9.65 -11.56 -2.33
CA THR A 40 9.68 -12.76 -3.17
C THR A 40 8.38 -13.55 -3.07
N LEU A 41 7.84 -13.73 -1.86
CA LEU A 41 6.58 -14.43 -1.63
C LEU A 41 5.41 -13.70 -2.32
N TRP A 42 5.31 -12.38 -2.15
CA TRP A 42 4.27 -11.58 -2.80
C TRP A 42 4.38 -11.61 -4.33
N THR A 43 5.58 -11.48 -4.86
CA THR A 43 5.81 -11.54 -6.31
C THR A 43 5.48 -12.92 -6.87
N THR A 44 5.79 -13.98 -6.13
CA THR A 44 5.49 -15.37 -6.52
C THR A 44 3.98 -15.61 -6.55
N GLU A 45 3.29 -15.25 -5.47
CA GLU A 45 1.83 -15.39 -5.36
C GLU A 45 1.10 -14.59 -6.45
N ALA A 46 1.53 -13.35 -6.71
CA ALA A 46 0.93 -12.52 -7.75
C ALA A 46 1.08 -13.14 -9.16
N LYS A 47 2.28 -13.68 -9.48
CA LYS A 47 2.52 -14.39 -10.75
C LYS A 47 1.67 -15.66 -10.85
N GLN A 48 1.59 -16.43 -9.77
CA GLN A 48 0.79 -17.66 -9.72
C GLN A 48 -0.69 -17.39 -9.95
N ARG A 49 -1.29 -16.43 -9.22
CA ARG A 49 -2.72 -16.08 -9.40
C ARG A 49 -3.03 -15.57 -10.80
N ARG A 50 -2.15 -14.73 -11.36
CA ARG A 50 -2.30 -14.27 -12.74
C ARG A 50 -2.33 -15.44 -13.72
N GLU A 51 -1.47 -16.44 -13.52
CA GLU A 51 -1.44 -17.60 -14.39
C GLU A 51 -2.68 -18.48 -14.22
N GLN A 52 -3.13 -18.74 -12.98
CA GLN A 52 -4.35 -19.50 -12.71
C GLN A 52 -5.60 -18.88 -13.36
N ILE A 53 -5.69 -17.55 -13.40
CA ILE A 53 -6.76 -16.84 -14.10
C ILE A 53 -6.62 -17.03 -15.62
N ARG A 54 -5.41 -16.86 -16.17
CA ARG A 54 -5.16 -16.99 -17.62
C ARG A 54 -5.35 -18.40 -18.15
N SER A 55 -4.97 -19.41 -17.37
CA SER A 55 -5.15 -20.82 -17.69
C SER A 55 -6.59 -21.29 -17.49
N GLY A 56 -7.46 -20.47 -16.88
CA GLY A 56 -8.82 -20.86 -16.52
C GLY A 56 -8.89 -21.89 -15.39
N THR A 57 -7.79 -22.08 -14.65
CA THR A 57 -7.78 -22.98 -13.48
C THR A 57 -8.64 -22.43 -12.34
N ILE A 58 -8.83 -21.11 -12.29
CA ILE A 58 -9.71 -20.44 -11.32
C ILE A 58 -10.64 -19.50 -12.09
N GLU A 59 -11.91 -19.47 -11.69
CA GLU A 59 -12.90 -18.51 -12.16
C GLU A 59 -12.82 -17.22 -11.30
N PRO A 60 -12.44 -16.07 -11.88
CA PRO A 60 -12.42 -14.81 -11.16
C PRO A 60 -13.85 -14.27 -10.97
N ILE A 61 -14.07 -13.58 -9.86
CA ILE A 61 -15.29 -12.78 -9.65
C ILE A 61 -15.06 -11.34 -10.14
N PRO A 62 -16.12 -10.60 -10.53
CA PRO A 62 -16.03 -9.17 -10.78
C PRO A 62 -15.48 -8.41 -9.57
N GLY A 63 -14.56 -7.48 -9.81
CA GLY A 63 -13.87 -6.76 -8.72
C GLY A 63 -14.82 -5.95 -7.83
N GLU A 64 -15.86 -5.37 -8.41
CA GLU A 64 -16.88 -4.62 -7.66
C GLU A 64 -17.66 -5.52 -6.69
N GLU A 65 -18.02 -6.74 -7.11
CA GLU A 65 -18.70 -7.73 -6.28
C GLU A 65 -17.80 -8.19 -5.14
N GLY A 66 -16.54 -8.51 -5.44
CA GLY A 66 -15.56 -8.91 -4.42
C GLY A 66 -15.33 -7.83 -3.37
N LEU A 67 -15.17 -6.57 -3.78
CA LEU A 67 -14.99 -5.46 -2.84
C LEU A 67 -16.26 -5.13 -2.04
N ALA A 68 -17.44 -5.32 -2.63
CA ALA A 68 -18.71 -5.17 -1.91
C ALA A 68 -18.82 -6.18 -0.76
N GLU A 69 -18.44 -7.43 -1.01
CA GLU A 69 -18.44 -8.48 0.01
C GLU A 69 -17.46 -8.18 1.15
N VAL A 70 -16.25 -7.71 0.83
CA VAL A 70 -15.27 -7.28 1.86
C VAL A 70 -15.84 -6.19 2.75
N ARG A 71 -16.48 -5.15 2.17
CA ARG A 71 -17.10 -4.08 2.96
C ARG A 71 -18.19 -4.62 3.89
N ARG A 72 -19.07 -5.48 3.37
CA ARG A 72 -20.14 -6.12 4.15
C ARG A 72 -19.59 -6.90 5.34
N LEU A 73 -18.50 -7.64 5.16
CA LEU A 73 -17.84 -8.39 6.24
C LEU A 73 -17.23 -7.46 7.29
N LEU A 74 -16.57 -6.37 6.87
CA LEU A 74 -16.01 -5.38 7.80
C LEU A 74 -17.08 -4.69 8.63
N GLU A 75 -18.22 -4.34 8.02
CA GLU A 75 -19.38 -3.78 8.75
C GLU A 75 -19.88 -4.77 9.80
N GLN A 76 -20.07 -6.05 9.44
CA GLN A 76 -20.52 -7.08 10.39
C GLN A 76 -19.56 -7.29 11.57
N LEU A 77 -18.24 -7.28 11.31
CA LEU A 77 -17.23 -7.35 12.36
C LEU A 77 -17.22 -6.12 13.27
N THR A 78 -17.61 -4.95 12.74
CA THR A 78 -17.74 -3.72 13.53
C THR A 78 -18.96 -3.79 14.46
N TYR A 79 -20.06 -4.39 14.01
CA TYR A 79 -21.27 -4.58 14.82
C TYR A 79 -21.13 -5.66 15.91
N LEU A 80 -20.28 -6.67 15.73
CA LEU A 80 -20.05 -7.74 16.73
C LEU A 80 -19.11 -7.34 17.87
N ASN A 81 -18.37 -6.24 17.72
CA ASN A 81 -17.39 -5.75 18.71
C ASN A 81 -17.89 -4.51 19.49
N GLN A 82 -19.19 -4.19 19.40
CA GLN A 82 -19.90 -3.22 20.25
C GLN A 82 -20.79 -3.95 21.25
#